data_AF-A0A6M0AJI8-F1
#
_entry.id   AF-A0A6M0AJI8-F1
#
_cell.length_a   1.000
_cell.length_b   1.000
_cell.length_c   1.000
_cell.angle_alpha   90.00
_cell.angle_beta   90.00
_cell.angle_gamma   90.00
#
_symmetry.space_group_name_H-M   'P 1'
#
loop_
_entity.id
_entity.type
_entity.pdbx_description
1 polymer ?
#
loop_
_entity_poly.entity_id
_entity_poly.type
_entity_poly.pdbx_seq_one_letter_code
_entity_poly.pdbx_strand_id
1 'polypeptide(L)'
;PSEAEWEYACRAGTTTPFHYGETITSKLANYDASNTYAEEAEGEYRRETTPVGGFPPNGFGLYDMHGNVWEWCGDPYHRNYKGAPTDGSIWSVNDNKDDSQWLRGGSWYDNPRNCRSASRVSFFARDNFHNDIGFRVARGVGRT
;
A
#
# COMPACT_ATOMS: atom_id res chain seq x y z
N PRO A 1 -3.14 -7.13 -7.56
CA PRO A 1 -4.51 -6.58 -7.47
C PRO A 1 -4.59 -5.31 -8.33
N SER A 2 -5.79 -4.87 -8.70
CA SER A 2 -5.94 -3.46 -9.11
C SER A 2 -5.65 -2.53 -7.93
N GLU A 3 -5.37 -1.26 -8.19
CA GLU A 3 -5.16 -0.26 -7.15
C GLU A 3 -6.43 -0.08 -6.29
N ALA A 4 -7.60 -0.12 -6.93
CA ALA A 4 -8.89 -0.05 -6.26
C ALA A 4 -9.12 -1.27 -5.35
N GLU A 5 -8.84 -2.49 -5.85
CA GLU A 5 -8.89 -3.70 -5.04
C GLU A 5 -7.92 -3.62 -3.85
N TRP A 6 -6.70 -3.10 -4.08
CA TRP A 6 -5.70 -2.95 -3.03
C TRP A 6 -6.17 -1.99 -1.94
N GLU A 7 -6.71 -0.82 -2.29
CA GLU A 7 -7.20 0.15 -1.29
C GLU A 7 -8.39 -0.41 -0.50
N TYR A 8 -9.35 -1.02 -1.20
CA TYR A 8 -10.49 -1.66 -0.58
C TYR A 8 -10.05 -2.74 0.42
N ALA A 9 -9.12 -3.59 0.00
CA ALA A 9 -8.55 -4.65 0.81
C ALA A 9 -7.77 -4.09 2.01
N CYS A 10 -6.97 -3.03 1.82
CA CYS A 10 -6.21 -2.35 2.87
C CYS A 10 -7.15 -1.78 3.95
N ARG A 11 -8.18 -1.05 3.53
CA ARG A 11 -9.16 -0.40 4.41
C ARG A 11 -9.98 -1.38 5.22
N ALA A 12 -10.34 -2.54 4.65
CA ALA A 12 -11.17 -3.55 5.31
C ALA A 12 -12.41 -2.97 6.01
N GLY A 13 -13.10 -2.03 5.35
CA GLY A 13 -14.30 -1.37 5.86
C GLY A 13 -14.07 -0.08 6.65
N THR A 14 -12.82 0.30 6.95
CA THR A 14 -12.50 1.57 7.63
C THR A 14 -12.43 2.76 6.67
N THR A 15 -12.74 3.95 7.17
CA THR A 15 -12.61 5.23 6.44
C THR A 15 -11.43 6.08 6.94
N THR A 16 -10.72 5.60 7.94
CA THR A 16 -9.60 6.26 8.59
C THR A 16 -8.33 6.21 7.72
N PRO A 17 -7.26 6.95 8.05
CA PRO A 17 -5.98 6.89 7.34
C PRO A 17 -5.33 5.50 7.33
N PHE A 18 -5.53 4.72 8.39
CA PHE A 18 -5.05 3.34 8.52
C PHE A 18 -6.20 2.44 8.96
N HIS A 19 -6.15 1.14 8.66
CA HIS A 19 -7.13 0.19 9.19
C HIS A 19 -7.03 0.01 10.71
N TYR A 20 -5.96 0.53 11.33
CA TYR A 20 -5.79 0.64 12.78
C TYR A 20 -6.52 1.85 13.39
N GLY A 21 -7.03 2.78 12.57
CA GLY A 21 -7.69 4.01 13.00
C GLY A 21 -6.96 5.27 12.52
N GLU A 22 -7.00 6.32 13.34
CA GLU A 22 -6.47 7.66 13.00
C GLU A 22 -4.94 7.76 13.03
N THR A 23 -4.25 6.72 13.49
CA THR A 23 -2.81 6.75 13.72
C THR A 23 -2.14 5.40 13.50
N ILE A 24 -0.81 5.40 13.55
CA ILE A 24 0.07 4.24 13.35
C ILE A 24 1.28 4.34 14.27
N THR A 25 1.75 3.20 14.76
CA THR A 25 2.96 3.10 15.61
C THR A 25 3.84 1.95 15.14
N SER A 26 5.11 1.91 15.56
CA SER A 26 6.05 0.83 15.21
C SER A 26 5.66 -0.56 15.76
N LYS A 27 4.60 -0.64 16.59
CA LYS A 27 3.99 -1.88 17.08
C LYS A 27 2.88 -2.41 16.17
N LEU A 28 2.40 -1.57 15.25
CA LEU A 28 1.29 -1.87 14.35
C LEU A 28 1.77 -2.13 12.92
N ALA A 29 2.92 -1.58 12.53
CA ALA A 29 3.52 -1.88 11.24
C ALA A 29 5.04 -1.64 11.26
N ASN A 30 5.70 -2.02 10.16
CA ASN A 30 7.12 -1.81 9.95
C ASN A 30 7.36 -0.65 8.96
N TYR A 31 7.90 0.47 9.45
CA TYR A 31 8.18 1.69 8.68
C TYR A 31 9.28 2.49 9.42
N ASP A 32 9.69 3.64 8.88
CA ASP A 32 10.57 4.57 9.58
C ASP A 32 9.81 5.31 10.70
N ALA A 33 9.75 4.68 11.86
CA ALA A 33 9.10 5.21 13.06
C ALA A 33 9.95 6.24 13.83
N SER A 34 11.11 6.66 13.30
CA SER A 34 11.74 7.90 13.77
C SER A 34 10.95 9.15 13.33
N ASN A 35 10.03 8.98 12.38
CA ASN A 35 9.03 9.97 12.01
C ASN A 35 7.68 9.61 12.63
N THR A 36 6.98 10.62 13.16
CA THR A 36 5.69 10.44 13.81
C THR A 36 4.52 10.77 12.88
N TYR A 37 3.35 10.20 13.21
CA TYR A 37 2.08 10.58 12.61
C TYR A 37 1.15 11.09 13.71
N ALA A 38 0.46 12.19 13.45
CA ALA A 38 -0.32 12.90 14.46
C ALA A 38 0.52 13.18 15.73
N GLU A 39 0.00 12.82 16.90
CA GLU A 39 0.64 13.07 18.22
C GLU A 39 1.30 11.82 18.81
N GLU A 40 1.57 10.79 17.99
CA GLU A 40 2.30 9.60 18.46
C GLU A 40 3.76 9.89 18.78
N ALA A 41 4.32 9.12 19.71
CA ALA A 41 5.75 9.15 20.01
C ALA A 41 6.56 8.47 18.90
N GLU A 42 7.84 8.84 18.79
CA GLU A 42 8.81 8.10 17.98
C GLU A 42 8.88 6.63 18.45
N GLY A 43 9.09 5.74 17.49
CA GLY A 43 9.16 4.31 17.70
C GLY A 43 10.43 3.69 17.12
N GLU A 44 10.45 2.37 17.11
CA GLU A 44 11.56 1.58 16.57
C GLU A 44 11.59 1.67 15.04
N TYR A 45 12.67 2.23 14.50
CA TYR A 45 12.99 2.11 13.08
C TYR A 45 13.91 0.92 12.84
N ARG A 46 13.35 -0.16 12.25
CA ARG A 46 14.05 -1.45 12.08
C ARG A 46 15.08 -1.46 10.97
N ARG A 47 14.92 -0.59 9.97
CA ARG A 47 15.86 -0.45 8.83
C ARG A 47 16.00 -1.71 7.96
N GLU A 48 15.04 -2.62 8.07
CA GLU A 48 14.95 -3.86 7.29
C GLU A 48 13.50 -4.35 7.25
N THR A 49 13.23 -5.33 6.40
CA THR A 49 11.93 -6.01 6.35
C THR A 49 11.73 -6.89 7.58
N THR A 50 10.48 -7.15 7.92
CA THR A 50 10.08 -8.15 8.92
C THR A 50 9.41 -9.34 8.24
N PRO A 51 9.42 -10.54 8.84
CA PRO A 51 8.61 -11.66 8.37
C PRO A 51 7.14 -11.23 8.18
N VAL A 52 6.53 -11.66 7.07
CA VAL A 52 5.13 -11.37 6.75
C VAL A 52 4.23 -11.88 7.88
N GLY A 53 3.27 -11.06 8.30
CA GLY A 53 2.34 -11.39 9.39
C GLY A 53 2.87 -11.12 10.79
N GLY A 54 3.95 -10.34 10.93
CA GLY A 54 4.50 -9.93 12.22
C GLY A 54 3.63 -8.95 13.02
N PHE A 55 2.64 -8.33 12.37
CA PHE A 55 1.75 -7.31 12.95
C PHE A 55 0.28 -7.75 12.88
N PRO A 56 -0.65 -7.13 13.63
CA PRO A 56 -2.06 -7.51 13.60
C PRO A 56 -2.69 -7.34 12.20
N PRO A 57 -3.50 -8.30 11.72
CA PRO A 57 -4.17 -8.19 10.43
C PRO A 57 -5.30 -7.17 10.47
N ASN A 58 -5.76 -6.75 9.29
CA ASN A 58 -6.97 -5.96 9.17
C ASN A 58 -8.25 -6.81 9.27
N GLY A 59 -9.42 -6.16 9.17
CA GLY A 59 -10.73 -6.83 9.26
C GLY A 59 -11.00 -7.90 8.20
N PHE A 60 -10.20 -7.96 7.12
CA PHE A 60 -10.28 -9.00 6.08
C PHE A 60 -9.21 -10.10 6.26
N GLY A 61 -8.41 -10.05 7.33
CA GLY A 61 -7.35 -11.03 7.59
C GLY A 61 -6.08 -10.78 6.77
N LEU A 62 -5.89 -9.58 6.22
CA LEU A 62 -4.69 -9.21 5.47
C LEU A 62 -3.67 -8.54 6.39
N TYR A 63 -2.41 -8.91 6.19
CA TYR A 63 -1.27 -8.44 6.98
C TYR A 63 -0.43 -7.44 6.17
N ASP A 64 0.33 -6.62 6.90
CA ASP A 64 1.36 -5.73 6.34
C ASP A 64 0.84 -4.76 5.28
N MET A 65 -0.41 -4.30 5.42
CA MET A 65 -1.04 -3.35 4.49
C MET A 65 -0.56 -1.89 4.68
N HIS A 66 0.30 -1.63 5.67
CA HIS A 66 0.74 -0.30 6.12
C HIS A 66 2.25 -0.23 6.37
N GLY A 67 3.07 -0.77 5.48
CA GLY A 67 4.53 -0.74 5.56
C GLY A 67 5.15 -2.06 5.09
N ASN A 68 6.32 -2.38 5.64
CA ASN A 68 7.18 -3.50 5.27
C ASN A 68 7.76 -3.35 3.86
N VAL A 69 6.94 -3.43 2.81
CA VAL A 69 7.34 -3.17 1.43
C VAL A 69 6.21 -2.51 0.65
N TRP A 70 6.57 -1.65 -0.30
CA TRP A 70 5.65 -1.21 -1.34
C TRP A 70 5.14 -2.39 -2.15
N GLU A 71 3.87 -2.38 -2.54
CA GLU A 71 3.29 -3.46 -3.35
C GLU A 71 2.86 -2.94 -4.72
N TRP A 72 3.36 -3.60 -5.78
CA TRP A 72 2.92 -3.36 -7.16
C TRP A 72 1.42 -3.64 -7.36
N CYS A 73 0.75 -2.67 -7.99
CA CYS A 73 -0.61 -2.83 -8.52
C CYS A 73 -0.61 -3.17 -10.02
N GLY A 74 -1.76 -3.62 -10.53
CA GLY A 74 -1.97 -3.91 -11.95
C GLY A 74 -2.02 -2.64 -12.82
N ASP A 75 -2.41 -1.52 -12.21
CA ASP A 75 -2.72 -0.27 -12.89
C ASP A 75 -1.47 0.50 -13.33
N PRO A 76 -1.45 1.03 -14.55
CA PRO A 76 -0.49 2.06 -14.93
C PRO A 76 -0.71 3.33 -14.11
N TYR A 77 0.29 4.20 -14.09
CA TYR A 77 0.19 5.51 -13.46
C TYR A 77 -0.94 6.36 -14.08
N HIS A 78 -1.59 7.24 -13.30
CA HIS A 78 -2.50 8.28 -13.83
C HIS A 78 -2.41 9.56 -13.01
N ARG A 79 -2.33 10.72 -13.66
CA ARG A 79 -2.20 12.00 -12.92
C ARG A 79 -3.36 12.30 -11.96
N ASN A 80 -4.55 11.74 -12.20
CA ASN A 80 -5.75 11.94 -11.39
C ASN A 80 -6.73 10.77 -11.60
N TYR A 81 -7.87 10.77 -10.89
CA TYR A 81 -8.90 9.73 -10.98
C TYR A 81 -10.07 10.06 -11.93
N LYS A 82 -9.97 11.08 -12.79
CA LYS A 82 -11.05 11.41 -13.73
C LYS A 82 -11.16 10.29 -14.77
N GLY A 83 -12.30 9.59 -14.78
CA GLY A 83 -12.52 8.45 -15.66
C GLY A 83 -12.00 7.11 -15.12
N ALA A 84 -11.59 7.06 -13.84
CA ALA A 84 -11.21 5.81 -13.19
C ALA A 84 -12.39 4.81 -13.17
N PRO A 85 -12.15 3.51 -13.36
CA PRO A 85 -13.18 2.48 -13.20
C PRO A 85 -13.77 2.50 -11.79
N THR A 86 -15.08 2.28 -11.69
CA THR A 86 -15.81 2.25 -10.41
C THR A 86 -16.20 0.83 -9.98
N ASP A 87 -15.78 -0.18 -10.74
CA ASP A 87 -16.10 -1.60 -10.52
C ASP A 87 -14.91 -2.40 -9.96
N GLY A 88 -13.80 -1.72 -9.65
CA GLY A 88 -12.58 -2.34 -9.15
C GLY A 88 -11.70 -2.98 -10.24
N SER A 89 -12.10 -2.90 -11.51
CA SER A 89 -11.27 -3.37 -12.63
C SER A 89 -9.98 -2.56 -12.74
N ILE A 90 -8.96 -3.16 -13.37
CA ILE A 90 -7.71 -2.47 -13.67
C ILE A 90 -8.00 -1.30 -14.61
N TRP A 91 -7.50 -0.11 -14.28
CA TRP A 91 -7.54 1.06 -15.14
C TRP A 91 -6.50 0.96 -16.25
N SER A 92 -6.79 0.17 -17.28
CA SER A 92 -5.81 -0.23 -18.30
C SER A 92 -5.38 0.87 -19.28
N VAL A 93 -6.09 2.00 -19.35
CA VAL A 93 -5.76 3.11 -20.25
C VAL A 93 -4.43 3.72 -19.80
N ASN A 94 -3.37 3.58 -20.59
CA ASN A 94 -2.09 4.22 -20.30
C ASN A 94 -1.90 5.46 -21.18
N ASP A 95 -2.19 6.63 -20.62
CA ASP A 95 -2.00 7.92 -21.30
C ASP A 95 -0.61 8.53 -21.04
N ASN A 96 0.28 7.81 -20.37
CA ASN A 96 1.63 8.29 -20.07
C ASN A 96 2.63 7.90 -21.15
N LYS A 97 3.70 8.68 -21.24
CA LYS A 97 4.84 8.40 -22.11
C LYS A 97 5.84 7.42 -21.50
N ASP A 98 5.65 7.06 -20.24
CA ASP A 98 6.51 6.14 -19.50
C ASP A 98 5.71 4.94 -18.97
N ASP A 99 6.41 3.82 -18.79
CA ASP A 99 5.86 2.59 -18.20
C ASP A 99 5.87 2.71 -16.67
N SER A 100 5.34 3.79 -16.12
CA SER A 100 5.20 3.93 -14.66
C SER A 100 3.97 3.17 -14.17
N GLN A 101 4.08 2.51 -13.01
CA GLN A 101 2.96 1.85 -12.36
C GLN A 101 2.82 2.28 -10.90
N TRP A 102 1.64 2.01 -10.34
CA TRP A 102 1.34 2.34 -8.95
C TRP A 102 1.90 1.31 -7.98
N LEU A 103 2.52 1.85 -6.93
CA LEU A 103 2.87 1.18 -5.69
C LEU A 103 1.97 1.68 -4.55
N ARG A 104 1.65 0.77 -3.63
CA ARG A 104 0.79 1.02 -2.47
C ARG A 104 1.38 0.44 -1.19
N GLY A 105 1.02 1.00 -0.03
CA GLY A 105 1.35 0.43 1.29
C GLY A 105 2.48 1.10 2.06
N GLY A 106 3.46 1.73 1.40
CA GLY A 106 4.69 2.18 2.05
C GLY A 106 5.65 1.03 2.34
N SER A 107 6.88 1.33 2.73
CA SER A 107 7.89 0.32 3.06
C SER A 107 8.48 0.49 4.45
N TRP A 108 9.39 -0.42 4.83
CA TRP A 108 10.18 -0.32 6.06
C TRP A 108 11.01 0.97 6.15
N TYR A 109 11.31 1.61 5.01
CA TYR A 109 12.11 2.83 4.91
C TYR A 109 11.27 4.12 4.93
N ASP A 110 9.96 4.01 4.74
CA ASP A 110 9.08 5.17 4.56
C ASP A 110 8.63 5.80 5.87
N ASN A 111 8.38 7.12 5.81
CA ASN A 111 7.68 7.81 6.88
C ASN A 111 6.20 7.36 6.97
N PRO A 112 5.54 7.48 8.12
CA PRO A 112 4.19 6.94 8.31
C PRO A 112 3.12 7.59 7.43
N ARG A 113 3.33 8.80 6.88
CA ARG A 113 2.35 9.42 5.96
C ARG A 113 2.27 8.66 4.64
N ASN A 114 3.35 7.99 4.24
CA ASN A 114 3.41 7.14 3.05
C ASN A 114 2.76 5.78 3.27
N CYS A 115 2.53 5.37 4.52
CA CYS A 115 1.91 4.10 4.89
C CYS A 115 0.37 4.14 4.96
N ARG A 116 -0.28 5.29 4.73
CA ARG A 116 -1.76 5.41 4.78
C ARG A 116 -2.43 4.57 3.70
N SER A 117 -3.67 4.11 3.93
CA SER A 117 -4.47 3.38 2.93
C SER A 117 -4.59 4.13 1.61
N ALA A 118 -4.69 5.47 1.64
CA ALA A 118 -4.82 6.30 0.45
C ALA A 118 -3.48 6.68 -0.20
N SER A 119 -2.34 6.32 0.41
CA SER A 119 -1.03 6.71 -0.09
C SER A 119 -0.61 5.89 -1.32
N ARG A 120 -0.19 6.57 -2.38
CA ARG A 120 0.24 5.98 -3.64
C ARG A 120 1.52 6.65 -4.11
N VAL A 121 2.43 5.87 -4.68
CA VAL A 121 3.62 6.39 -5.36
C VAL A 121 3.77 5.71 -6.71
N SER A 122 4.19 6.47 -7.71
CA SER A 122 4.50 5.92 -9.03
C SER A 122 5.96 5.52 -9.06
N PHE A 123 6.26 4.37 -9.65
CA PHE A 123 7.64 3.94 -9.87
C PHE A 123 7.83 3.52 -11.32
N PHE A 124 9.01 3.83 -11.86
CA PHE A 124 9.34 3.56 -13.26
C PHE A 124 9.59 2.07 -13.46
N ALA A 125 8.86 1.49 -14.41
CA ALA A 125 9.08 0.19 -15.03
C ALA A 125 9.23 -1.02 -14.08
N ARG A 126 8.43 -2.05 -14.31
CA ARG A 126 8.37 -3.27 -13.46
C ARG A 126 9.67 -4.10 -13.44
N ASP A 127 10.60 -3.81 -14.34
CA ASP A 127 11.91 -4.45 -14.43
C ASP A 127 12.95 -3.85 -13.47
N ASN A 128 12.68 -2.67 -12.91
CA ASN A 128 13.48 -2.12 -11.82
C ASN A 128 13.14 -2.83 -10.51
N PHE A 129 14.19 -3.23 -9.78
CA PHE A 129 14.08 -3.85 -8.47
C PHE A 129 14.66 -2.92 -7.41
N HIS A 130 13.96 -2.78 -6.30
CA HIS A 130 14.41 -2.07 -5.12
C HIS A 130 14.18 -2.97 -3.90
N ASN A 131 14.99 -2.81 -2.86
CA ASN A 131 14.97 -3.68 -1.68
C ASN A 131 13.79 -3.44 -0.72
N ASP A 132 12.88 -2.54 -1.09
CA ASP A 132 11.70 -2.16 -0.32
C ASP A 132 10.42 -2.23 -1.19
N ILE A 133 10.51 -2.81 -2.39
CA ILE A 133 9.40 -3.05 -3.31
C ILE A 133 9.16 -4.55 -3.45
N GLY A 134 7.93 -4.97 -3.22
CA GLY A 134 7.41 -6.32 -3.41
C GLY A 134 6.06 -6.32 -4.14
N PHE A 135 5.25 -7.34 -3.89
CA PHE A 135 3.93 -7.48 -4.50
C PHE A 135 3.04 -8.45 -3.72
N ARG A 136 1.74 -8.37 -3.97
CA ARG A 136 0.80 -9.45 -3.67
C ARG A 136 0.01 -9.88 -4.88
N VAL A 137 -0.42 -11.12 -4.86
CA VAL A 137 -1.26 -11.70 -5.90
C VAL A 137 -2.73 -11.59 -5.52
N ALA A 138 -3.59 -11.42 -6.52
CA ALA A 138 -5.04 -11.50 -6.39
C ALA A 138 -5.56 -12.52 -7.39
N ARG A 139 -6.67 -13.18 -7.06
CA ARG A 139 -7.30 -14.18 -7.91
C ARG A 139 -8.80 -13.93 -7.98
N GLY A 140 -9.31 -13.76 -9.19
CA GLY A 140 -10.75 -13.74 -9.43
C GLY A 140 -11.36 -15.10 -9.12
N VAL A 141 -12.46 -15.08 -8.36
CA VAL A 141 -13.26 -16.28 -8.07
C VAL A 141 -14.55 -16.17 -8.87
N GLY A 142 -14.80 -17.14 -9.74
CA GLY A 142 -16.08 -17.23 -10.44
C GLY A 142 -17.20 -17.42 -9.43
N ARG A 143 -18.26 -16.61 -9.51
CA ARG A 143 -19.48 -16.89 -8.76
C ARG A 143 -20.13 -18.14 -9.38
N THR A 144 -20.18 -19.23 -8.62
CA THR A 144 -21.02 -20.40 -8.91
C THR A 144 -22.46 -20.12 -8.57
#